data_AF-K9RFN4-F1
#
_entry.id   AF-K9RFN4-F1
#
_cell.length_a   1.000
_cell.length_b   1.000
_cell.length_c   1.000
_cell.angle_alpha   90.00
_cell.angle_beta   90.00
_cell.angle_gamma   90.00
#
_symmetry.space_group_name_H-M   'P 1'
#
loop_
_entity.id
_entity.type
_entity.pdbx_description
1 polymer ?
#
loop_
_entity_poly.entity_id
_entity_poly.type
_entity_poly.pdbx_seq_one_letter_code
_entity_poly.pdbx_strand_id
1 'polypeptide(L)'
;MQVQPSDLLEKIRHQFDSAPYPRIPIDESPKDKLNTLYIHNLVTAYYFRNQKVIDTKGKVILDAGCGSGYKSLVLAEANPGAKIIGIDISEESIKLARQRLEFHGFDNAEFHVLGIDDLSQSNWKFDYINCDELLYLFDDIGKALKAMKAVLKPEGIIRSNLHSSIQRFNYFCAQKVFTMMGLMDGNPEDLEMEIVVEIMKALKDTVYLKKITWNSKYEGEHGKEKILMNYLFQGDKGYTIAEMFDGFRTADLEFISMVNQGEWNLIDLFKEPDNLPAFIAMSLPESTVEEQLQLFELMHPVHRLLDFWCGHPNQAQSFVPVEEWTDSVWENVKVHLHPQLRTPDIREELIACVTEIRPFALANYLPIVKDSISIDSSMAFCFIPLLDEPQSMMALVERWKQVRPLNPVTLEPTDVSQVFYMLQQLFSRLESFGYVMLETT
;
A
#
# COMPACT_ATOMS: atom_id res chain seq x y z
N MET A 1 28.84 -18.85 12.70
CA MET A 1 28.49 -18.65 14.12
C MET A 1 27.11 -18.04 14.16
N GLN A 2 26.18 -18.54 14.98
CA GLN A 2 24.90 -17.84 15.19
C GLN A 2 25.20 -16.53 15.92
N VAL A 3 24.90 -15.40 15.29
CA VAL A 3 24.99 -14.07 15.89
C VAL A 3 23.94 -14.00 17.01
N GLN A 4 24.32 -13.52 18.20
CA GLN A 4 23.37 -13.35 19.30
C GLN A 4 22.35 -12.26 18.95
N PRO A 5 21.05 -12.39 19.31
CA PRO A 5 20.01 -11.43 18.91
C PRO A 5 20.31 -9.96 19.27
N SER A 6 20.98 -9.72 20.40
CA SER A 6 21.40 -8.38 20.82
C SER A 6 22.49 -7.77 19.93
N ASP A 7 23.41 -8.60 19.42
CA ASP A 7 24.50 -8.17 18.52
C ASP A 7 23.96 -7.83 17.12
N LEU A 8 22.97 -8.59 16.64
CA LEU A 8 22.31 -8.28 15.36
C LEU A 8 21.52 -6.97 15.43
N LEU A 9 20.77 -6.73 16.51
CA LEU A 9 20.03 -5.48 16.69
C LEU A 9 20.96 -4.26 16.73
N GLU A 10 22.11 -4.37 17.40
CA GLU A 10 23.11 -3.29 17.41
C GLU A 10 23.72 -3.05 16.02
N LYS A 11 23.99 -4.11 15.24
CA LYS A 11 24.46 -3.97 13.86
C LYS A 11 23.43 -3.23 13.00
N ILE A 12 22.17 -3.65 13.06
CA ILE A 12 21.05 -2.99 12.35
C ILE A 12 20.96 -1.52 12.76
N ARG A 13 20.95 -1.21 14.06
CA ARG A 13 20.89 0.17 14.57
C ARG A 13 22.03 1.02 14.01
N HIS A 14 23.26 0.52 14.08
CA HIS A 14 24.43 1.26 13.60
C HIS A 14 24.41 1.47 12.07
N GLN A 15 23.85 0.54 11.29
CA GLN A 15 23.66 0.75 9.85
C GLN A 15 22.73 1.95 9.57
N PHE A 16 21.64 2.08 10.34
CA PHE A 16 20.72 3.22 10.20
C PHE A 16 21.25 4.52 10.82
N ASP A 17 22.06 4.46 11.88
CA ASP A 17 22.75 5.62 12.45
C ASP A 17 23.79 6.21 11.47
N SER A 18 24.54 5.36 10.77
CA SER A 18 25.55 5.81 9.79
C SER A 18 24.94 6.23 8.45
N ALA A 19 23.81 5.64 8.09
CA ALA A 19 23.14 5.83 6.81
C ALA A 19 21.60 5.88 6.99
N PRO A 20 21.05 6.99 7.50
CA PRO A 20 19.60 7.13 7.65
C PRO A 20 18.87 6.86 6.34
N TYR A 21 17.81 6.05 6.41
CA TYR A 21 17.07 5.56 5.25
C TYR A 21 15.59 5.94 5.34
N PRO A 22 14.91 6.21 4.21
CA PRO A 22 15.49 6.42 2.88
C PRO A 22 16.27 7.74 2.80
N ARG A 23 17.32 7.77 1.96
CA ARG A 23 18.15 8.97 1.69
C ARG A 23 17.46 9.91 0.70
N ILE A 24 16.34 10.47 1.13
CA ILE A 24 15.55 11.44 0.35
C ILE A 24 15.86 12.85 0.86
N PRO A 25 16.07 13.86 0.00
CA PRO A 25 16.24 15.24 0.43
C PRO A 25 15.09 15.73 1.34
N ILE A 26 15.38 16.60 2.30
CA ILE A 26 14.36 17.10 3.25
C ILE A 26 13.25 17.85 2.51
N ASP A 27 13.58 18.58 1.45
CA ASP A 27 12.69 19.40 0.64
C ASP A 27 11.85 18.61 -0.37
N GLU A 28 12.18 17.33 -0.61
CA GLU A 28 11.39 16.49 -1.51
C GLU A 28 10.02 16.14 -0.88
N SER A 29 8.95 16.60 -1.53
CA SER A 29 7.58 16.38 -1.09
C SER A 29 6.95 15.15 -1.78
N PRO A 30 6.15 14.34 -1.07
CA PRO A 30 5.41 13.24 -1.68
C PRO A 30 4.05 13.65 -2.27
N LYS A 31 3.68 14.93 -2.27
CA LYS A 31 2.35 15.42 -2.69
C LYS A 31 1.90 14.92 -4.07
N ASP A 32 2.83 14.81 -5.01
CA ASP A 32 2.52 14.38 -6.38
C ASP A 32 2.66 12.85 -6.57
N LYS A 33 3.02 12.11 -5.52
CA LYS A 33 3.21 10.65 -5.56
C LYS A 33 1.92 9.93 -5.19
N LEU A 34 0.89 10.09 -6.02
CA LEU A 34 -0.48 9.62 -5.77
C LEU A 34 -0.58 8.15 -5.34
N ASN A 35 0.15 7.23 -5.97
CA ASN A 35 0.16 5.82 -5.55
C ASN A 35 0.71 5.63 -4.13
N THR A 36 1.76 6.38 -3.76
CA THR A 36 2.32 6.34 -2.41
C THR A 36 1.32 6.91 -1.40
N LEU A 37 0.67 8.02 -1.72
CA LEU A 37 -0.36 8.62 -0.87
C LEU A 37 -1.60 7.73 -0.73
N TYR A 38 -1.97 6.97 -1.77
CA TYR A 38 -3.08 6.02 -1.74
C TYR A 38 -2.81 4.88 -0.76
N ILE A 39 -1.66 4.22 -0.89
CA ILE A 39 -1.27 3.08 -0.04
C ILE A 39 -1.24 3.44 1.46
N HIS A 40 -0.90 4.69 1.78
CA HIS A 40 -0.74 5.15 3.17
C HIS A 40 -1.96 5.91 3.70
N ASN A 41 -3.09 5.92 2.96
CA ASN A 41 -4.31 6.57 3.38
C ASN A 41 -5.16 5.63 4.28
N LEU A 42 -5.50 6.10 5.48
CA LEU A 42 -6.33 5.37 6.44
C LEU A 42 -7.75 5.15 5.92
N VAL A 43 -8.30 6.08 5.13
CA VAL A 43 -9.66 5.96 4.60
C VAL A 43 -9.77 4.74 3.68
N THR A 44 -8.76 4.51 2.84
CA THR A 44 -8.64 3.31 1.99
C THR A 44 -8.73 2.03 2.82
N ALA A 45 -7.87 1.88 3.83
CA ALA A 45 -7.84 0.69 4.66
C ALA A 45 -9.14 0.51 5.47
N TYR A 46 -9.70 1.61 5.98
CA TYR A 46 -10.95 1.59 6.74
C TYR A 46 -12.15 1.21 5.87
N TYR A 47 -12.18 1.67 4.62
CA TYR A 47 -13.20 1.30 3.66
C TYR A 47 -13.15 -0.18 3.32
N PHE A 48 -11.96 -0.75 3.04
CA PHE A 48 -11.85 -2.19 2.78
C PHE A 48 -12.26 -3.06 3.98
N ARG A 49 -12.09 -2.56 5.21
CA ARG A 49 -12.51 -3.29 6.41
C ARG A 49 -14.01 -3.16 6.70
N ASN A 50 -14.62 -2.00 6.43
CA ASN A 50 -15.94 -1.65 6.99
C ASN A 50 -16.95 -1.12 5.96
N GLN A 51 -16.57 -0.98 4.68
CA GLN A 51 -17.34 -0.35 3.61
C GLN A 51 -17.90 1.03 4.01
N LYS A 52 -17.08 1.80 4.73
CA LYS A 52 -17.42 3.12 5.26
C LYS A 52 -16.32 4.13 5.02
N VAL A 53 -16.72 5.38 4.81
CA VAL A 53 -15.79 6.48 4.57
C VAL A 53 -15.69 7.35 5.81
N ILE A 54 -14.47 7.50 6.34
CA ILE A 54 -14.21 8.25 7.58
C ILE A 54 -13.43 9.54 7.32
N ASP A 55 -13.52 10.47 8.26
CA ASP A 55 -12.61 11.63 8.34
C ASP A 55 -11.32 11.23 9.08
N THR A 56 -10.19 11.67 8.54
CA THR A 56 -8.85 11.47 9.15
C THR A 56 -8.51 12.54 10.18
N LYS A 57 -9.25 13.65 10.22
CA LYS A 57 -9.04 14.73 11.19
C LYS A 57 -9.19 14.23 12.62
N GLY A 58 -8.18 14.51 13.45
CA GLY A 58 -8.14 14.11 14.86
C GLY A 58 -7.84 12.62 15.10
N LYS A 59 -7.61 11.83 14.04
CA LYS A 59 -7.07 10.48 14.16
C LYS A 59 -5.59 10.54 14.57
N VAL A 60 -5.12 9.49 15.26
CA VAL A 60 -3.73 9.36 15.69
C VAL A 60 -3.09 8.19 14.95
N ILE A 61 -2.01 8.47 14.22
CA ILE A 61 -1.31 7.52 13.37
C ILE A 61 0.10 7.29 13.91
N LEU A 62 0.48 6.02 14.09
CA LEU A 62 1.85 5.62 14.40
C LEU A 62 2.61 5.31 13.11
N ASP A 63 3.82 5.82 12.97
CA ASP A 63 4.82 5.35 12.01
C ASP A 63 5.92 4.59 12.78
N ALA A 64 5.81 3.26 12.80
CA ALA A 64 6.70 2.37 13.53
C ALA A 64 7.92 2.01 12.68
N GLY A 65 9.11 2.43 13.11
CA GLY A 65 10.31 2.39 12.27
C GLY A 65 10.34 3.55 11.29
N CYS A 66 10.10 4.77 11.75
CA CYS A 66 9.89 5.91 10.86
C CYS A 66 11.13 6.29 10.04
N GLY A 67 12.33 5.81 10.42
CA GLY A 67 13.59 6.10 9.75
C GLY A 67 13.79 7.61 9.62
N SER A 68 14.19 8.07 8.43
CA SER A 68 14.36 9.50 8.15
C SER A 68 13.06 10.33 8.16
N GLY A 69 11.89 9.70 8.34
CA GLY A 69 10.57 10.35 8.41
C GLY A 69 9.91 10.62 7.06
N TYR A 70 10.39 10.01 5.97
CA TYR A 70 9.80 10.24 4.65
C TYR A 70 8.39 9.63 4.58
N LYS A 71 8.22 8.44 5.16
CA LYS A 71 6.92 7.80 5.29
C LYS A 71 6.02 8.50 6.29
N SER A 72 6.58 9.09 7.34
CA SER A 72 5.84 9.98 8.25
C SER A 72 5.25 11.19 7.49
N LEU A 73 6.03 11.80 6.58
CA LEU A 73 5.54 12.89 5.72
C LEU A 73 4.46 12.41 4.74
N VAL A 74 4.65 11.24 4.12
CA VAL A 74 3.62 10.60 3.27
C VAL A 74 2.33 10.39 4.06
N LEU A 75 2.40 9.88 5.30
CA LEU A 75 1.23 9.64 6.15
C LEU A 75 0.53 10.96 6.50
N ALA A 76 1.29 12.03 6.78
CA ALA A 76 0.76 13.34 7.09
C ALA A 76 -0.02 13.96 5.91
N GLU A 77 0.56 13.90 4.71
CA GLU A 77 -0.06 14.36 3.46
C GLU A 77 -1.27 13.50 3.09
N ALA A 78 -1.16 12.18 3.25
CA ALA A 78 -2.23 11.26 2.90
C ALA A 78 -3.43 11.32 3.85
N ASN A 79 -3.25 11.82 5.09
CA ASN A 79 -4.28 11.83 6.12
C ASN A 79 -4.42 13.23 6.76
N PRO A 80 -4.97 14.22 6.02
CA PRO A 80 -5.02 15.60 6.48
C PRO A 80 -5.70 15.77 7.85
N GLY A 81 -4.99 16.42 8.78
CA GLY A 81 -5.49 16.69 10.12
C GLY A 81 -5.34 15.54 11.12
N ALA A 82 -4.75 14.41 10.72
CA ALA A 82 -4.28 13.39 11.65
C ALA A 82 -3.04 13.87 12.43
N LYS A 83 -2.86 13.35 13.64
CA LYS A 83 -1.62 13.48 14.41
C LYS A 83 -0.68 12.33 14.04
N ILE A 84 0.56 12.65 13.67
CA ILE A 84 1.58 11.64 13.37
C ILE A 84 2.48 11.45 14.59
N ILE A 85 2.70 10.20 14.99
CA ILE A 85 3.69 9.84 16.01
C ILE A 85 4.67 8.86 15.35
N GLY A 86 5.94 9.21 15.26
CA GLY A 86 6.99 8.35 14.74
C GLY A 86 7.86 7.75 15.84
N ILE A 87 8.21 6.48 15.71
CA ILE A 87 9.21 5.83 16.56
C ILE A 87 10.30 5.18 15.73
N ASP A 88 11.53 5.23 16.22
CA ASP A 88 12.67 4.54 15.64
C ASP A 88 13.73 4.26 16.72
N ILE A 89 14.60 3.29 16.50
CA ILE A 89 15.71 2.99 17.42
C ILE A 89 16.91 3.92 17.20
N SER A 90 16.98 4.62 16.06
CA SER A 90 18.06 5.51 15.66
C SER A 90 17.76 6.96 16.05
N GLU A 91 18.64 7.56 16.87
CA GLU A 91 18.50 8.96 17.29
C GLU A 91 18.69 9.94 16.13
N GLU A 92 19.63 9.66 15.22
CA GLU A 92 19.87 10.49 14.03
C GLU A 92 18.70 10.42 13.04
N SER A 93 18.08 9.25 12.88
CA SER A 93 16.86 9.08 12.08
C SER A 93 15.70 9.91 12.64
N ILE A 94 15.47 9.85 13.96
CA ILE A 94 14.44 10.64 14.65
C ILE A 94 14.64 12.14 14.49
N LYS A 95 15.89 12.61 14.58
CA LYS A 95 16.23 14.02 14.36
C LYS A 95 15.89 14.46 12.93
N LEU A 96 16.22 13.67 11.94
CA LEU A 96 15.91 13.95 10.53
C LEU A 96 14.41 13.91 10.25
N ALA A 97 13.68 12.96 10.85
CA ALA A 97 12.23 12.85 10.73
C ALA A 97 11.52 14.09 11.26
N ARG A 98 11.94 14.58 12.44
CA ARG A 98 11.43 15.83 13.02
C ARG A 98 11.69 17.02 12.10
N GLN A 99 12.93 17.19 11.64
CA GLN A 99 13.30 18.27 10.72
C GLN A 99 12.49 18.25 9.43
N ARG A 100 12.22 17.06 8.88
CA ARG A 100 11.43 16.92 7.65
C ARG A 100 9.98 17.38 7.86
N LEU A 101 9.30 16.93 8.90
CA LEU A 101 7.90 17.32 9.10
C LEU A 101 7.77 18.81 9.48
N GLU A 102 8.70 19.35 10.27
CA GLU A 102 8.78 20.78 10.55
C GLU A 102 8.99 21.60 9.25
N PHE A 103 9.89 21.16 8.37
CA PHE A 103 10.16 21.83 7.10
C PHE A 103 8.93 21.91 6.18
N HIS A 104 8.11 20.85 6.14
CA HIS A 104 6.88 20.80 5.34
C HIS A 104 5.66 21.40 6.07
N GLY A 105 5.82 21.94 7.28
CA GLY A 105 4.77 22.63 8.03
C GLY A 105 3.79 21.71 8.77
N PHE A 106 4.19 20.48 9.08
CA PHE A 106 3.40 19.53 9.87
C PHE A 106 3.77 19.62 11.35
N ASP A 107 3.25 20.63 12.04
CA ASP A 107 3.53 20.88 13.46
C ASP A 107 2.84 19.88 14.41
N ASN A 108 1.84 19.12 13.92
CA ASN A 108 1.11 18.12 14.70
C ASN A 108 1.77 16.73 14.61
N ALA A 109 3.08 16.69 14.85
CA ALA A 109 3.88 15.47 14.81
C ALA A 109 4.84 15.33 16.00
N GLU A 110 5.00 14.11 16.50
CA GLU A 110 5.90 13.78 17.61
C GLU A 110 6.81 12.61 17.23
N PHE A 111 8.09 12.65 17.64
CA PHE A 111 9.07 11.63 17.30
C PHE A 111 9.87 11.19 18.52
N HIS A 112 9.96 9.88 18.73
CA HIS A 112 10.56 9.27 19.90
C HIS A 112 11.58 8.18 19.54
N VAL A 113 12.73 8.20 20.23
CA VAL A 113 13.68 7.07 20.17
C VAL A 113 13.09 5.93 21.00
N LEU A 114 12.47 4.95 20.34
CA LEU A 114 11.73 3.85 20.96
C LEU A 114 11.64 2.66 20.00
N GLY A 115 11.85 1.44 20.52
CA GLY A 115 11.64 0.21 19.77
C GLY A 115 10.19 -0.29 19.83
N ILE A 116 9.79 -1.10 18.83
CA ILE A 116 8.46 -1.70 18.78
C ILE A 116 8.15 -2.54 20.03
N ASP A 117 9.12 -3.28 20.55
CA ASP A 117 8.96 -4.13 21.73
C ASP A 117 8.49 -3.34 22.98
N ASP A 118 8.84 -2.05 23.05
CA ASP A 118 8.49 -1.17 24.17
C ASP A 118 7.16 -0.42 23.99
N LEU A 119 6.52 -0.52 22.82
CA LEU A 119 5.23 0.14 22.54
C LEU A 119 4.17 -0.20 23.57
N SER A 120 4.14 -1.46 24.02
CA SER A 120 3.16 -1.96 25.00
C SER A 120 3.23 -1.27 26.37
N GLN A 121 4.35 -0.60 26.68
CA GLN A 121 4.55 0.16 27.91
C GLN A 121 4.08 1.62 27.78
N SER A 122 3.77 2.07 26.57
CA SER A 122 3.23 3.41 26.33
C SER A 122 1.73 3.48 26.67
N ASN A 123 1.26 4.69 26.96
CA ASN A 123 -0.18 4.96 27.12
C ASN A 123 -0.85 5.38 25.80
N TRP A 124 -0.15 5.24 24.67
CA TRP A 124 -0.67 5.66 23.37
C TRP A 124 -1.73 4.70 22.84
N LYS A 125 -2.65 5.27 22.05
CA LYS A 125 -3.69 4.53 21.33
C LYS A 125 -3.84 5.07 19.92
N PHE A 126 -3.71 4.19 18.93
CA PHE A 126 -3.64 4.56 17.52
C PHE A 126 -4.86 4.09 16.74
N ASP A 127 -5.36 4.95 15.86
CA ASP A 127 -6.37 4.59 14.85
C ASP A 127 -5.74 3.88 13.66
N TYR A 128 -4.48 4.19 13.37
CA TYR A 128 -3.71 3.56 12.30
C TYR A 128 -2.26 3.37 12.73
N ILE A 129 -1.67 2.23 12.41
CA ILE A 129 -0.25 1.96 12.61
C ILE A 129 0.33 1.57 11.25
N ASN A 130 1.34 2.30 10.80
CA ASN A 130 2.14 1.97 9.65
C ASN A 130 3.48 1.40 10.13
N CYS A 131 3.84 0.20 9.65
CA CYS A 131 5.12 -0.46 9.88
C CYS A 131 5.71 -0.84 8.52
N ASP A 132 6.23 0.15 7.80
CA ASP A 132 6.71 0.00 6.42
C ASP A 132 8.20 -0.37 6.42
N GLU A 133 8.58 -1.46 5.73
CA GLU A 133 9.98 -1.87 5.55
C GLU A 133 10.75 -2.19 6.83
N LEU A 134 10.09 -2.76 7.84
CA LEU A 134 10.70 -3.09 9.14
C LEU A 134 10.39 -4.51 9.64
N LEU A 135 9.17 -5.01 9.46
CA LEU A 135 8.72 -6.24 10.13
C LEU A 135 9.57 -7.48 9.78
N TYR A 136 10.17 -7.51 8.59
CA TYR A 136 11.05 -8.60 8.15
C TYR A 136 12.39 -8.67 8.89
N LEU A 137 12.74 -7.67 9.71
CA LEU A 137 13.96 -7.70 10.54
C LEU A 137 13.75 -8.51 11.84
N PHE A 138 12.50 -8.82 12.22
CA PHE A 138 12.17 -9.53 13.46
C PHE A 138 12.29 -11.05 13.29
N ASP A 139 12.89 -11.75 14.25
CA ASP A 139 12.86 -13.23 14.29
C ASP A 139 11.45 -13.78 14.48
N ASP A 140 10.64 -13.12 15.32
CA ASP A 140 9.26 -13.46 15.61
C ASP A 140 8.36 -12.27 15.25
N ILE A 141 7.80 -12.31 14.04
CA ILE A 141 6.89 -11.27 13.55
C ILE A 141 5.59 -11.21 14.37
N GLY A 142 5.17 -12.33 14.97
CA GLY A 142 3.98 -12.40 15.82
C GLY A 142 4.16 -11.58 17.10
N LYS A 143 5.36 -11.60 17.70
CA LYS A 143 5.71 -10.75 18.85
C LYS A 143 5.63 -9.26 18.51
N ALA A 144 6.20 -8.85 17.37
CA ALA A 144 6.15 -7.45 16.92
C ALA A 144 4.71 -7.00 16.62
N LEU A 145 3.93 -7.82 15.91
CA LEU A 145 2.51 -7.58 15.65
C LEU A 145 1.70 -7.47 16.96
N LYS A 146 1.99 -8.30 17.96
CA LYS A 146 1.33 -8.25 19.28
C LYS A 146 1.65 -6.95 20.04
N ALA A 147 2.88 -6.46 19.95
CA ALA A 147 3.27 -5.18 20.53
C ALA A 147 2.51 -4.01 19.90
N MET A 148 2.38 -4.00 18.56
CA MET A 148 1.56 -3.01 17.84
C MET A 148 0.06 -3.15 18.19
N LYS A 149 -0.48 -4.36 18.24
CA LYS A 149 -1.87 -4.63 18.65
C LYS A 149 -2.20 -4.07 20.04
N ALA A 150 -1.26 -4.12 20.99
CA ALA A 150 -1.46 -3.64 22.36
C ALA A 150 -1.78 -2.13 22.44
N VAL A 151 -1.30 -1.35 21.47
CA VAL A 151 -1.55 0.10 21.35
C VAL A 151 -2.56 0.44 20.26
N LEU A 152 -3.10 -0.55 19.55
CA LEU A 152 -4.11 -0.36 18.52
C LEU A 152 -5.49 -0.18 19.15
N LYS A 153 -6.25 0.85 18.74
CA LYS A 153 -7.66 1.00 19.11
C LYS A 153 -8.50 -0.17 18.55
N PRO A 154 -9.69 -0.46 19.09
CA PRO A 154 -10.51 -1.60 18.64
C PRO A 154 -10.76 -1.63 17.12
N GLU A 155 -11.21 -0.51 16.53
CA GLU A 155 -11.41 -0.38 15.07
C GLU A 155 -10.12 0.03 14.32
N GLY A 156 -9.00 0.13 15.03
CA GLY A 156 -7.73 0.54 14.44
C GLY A 156 -7.19 -0.51 13.46
N ILE A 157 -6.39 -0.04 12.51
CA ILE A 157 -5.80 -0.88 11.46
C ILE A 157 -4.27 -0.79 11.51
N ILE A 158 -3.59 -1.91 11.27
CA ILE A 158 -2.14 -1.97 11.07
C ILE A 158 -1.90 -2.22 9.58
N ARG A 159 -1.09 -1.37 8.93
CA ARG A 159 -0.42 -1.70 7.67
C ARG A 159 1.01 -2.12 7.97
N SER A 160 1.43 -3.24 7.40
CA SER A 160 2.82 -3.66 7.46
C SER A 160 3.19 -4.47 6.22
N ASN A 161 4.48 -4.67 6.00
CA ASN A 161 4.96 -5.56 4.95
C ASN A 161 6.15 -6.41 5.35
N LEU A 162 6.32 -7.50 4.60
CA LEU A 162 7.43 -8.46 4.71
C LEU A 162 8.11 -8.59 3.35
N HIS A 163 9.41 -8.89 3.34
CA HIS A 163 10.07 -9.32 2.12
C HIS A 163 9.59 -10.72 1.72
N SER A 164 9.18 -10.90 0.46
CA SER A 164 8.82 -12.22 -0.06
C SER A 164 10.07 -13.11 -0.15
N SER A 165 10.04 -14.29 0.47
CA SER A 165 11.11 -15.29 0.39
C SER A 165 11.31 -15.82 -1.04
N ILE A 166 10.22 -15.98 -1.80
CA ILE A 166 10.24 -16.55 -3.14
C ILE A 166 10.75 -15.53 -4.17
N GLN A 167 10.13 -14.35 -4.24
CA GLN A 167 10.53 -13.30 -5.18
C GLN A 167 11.96 -12.81 -4.94
N ARG A 168 12.37 -12.61 -3.68
CA ARG A 168 13.72 -12.12 -3.33
C ARG A 168 14.77 -13.22 -3.17
N PHE A 169 14.45 -14.48 -3.47
CA PHE A 169 15.36 -15.64 -3.28
C PHE A 169 16.80 -15.37 -3.76
N ASN A 170 16.94 -14.76 -4.93
CA ASN A 170 18.26 -14.49 -5.52
C ASN A 170 19.04 -13.38 -4.80
N TYR A 171 18.38 -12.40 -4.19
CA TYR A 171 19.05 -11.41 -3.35
C TYR A 171 19.54 -12.05 -2.05
N PHE A 172 18.76 -12.94 -1.43
CA PHE A 172 19.24 -13.71 -0.27
C PHE A 172 20.41 -14.63 -0.62
N CYS A 173 20.43 -15.20 -1.84
CA CYS A 173 21.61 -15.92 -2.34
C CYS A 173 22.83 -14.99 -2.46
N ALA A 174 22.64 -13.77 -2.98
CA ALA A 174 23.73 -12.81 -3.11
C ALA A 174 24.27 -12.36 -1.73
N GLN A 175 23.39 -12.09 -0.77
CA GLN A 175 23.76 -11.78 0.61
C GLN A 175 24.57 -12.92 1.24
N LYS A 176 24.18 -14.18 1.02
CA LYS A 176 24.97 -15.35 1.47
C LYS A 176 26.36 -15.41 0.83
N VAL A 177 26.46 -15.13 -0.47
CA VAL A 177 27.77 -15.05 -1.16
C VAL A 177 28.66 -14.01 -0.49
N PHE A 178 28.15 -12.79 -0.29
CA PHE A 178 28.96 -11.71 0.28
C PHE A 178 29.23 -11.88 1.78
N THR A 179 28.33 -12.52 2.53
CA THR A 179 28.60 -12.99 3.90
C THR A 179 29.75 -13.99 3.92
N MET A 180 29.77 -14.98 3.01
CA MET A 180 30.87 -15.95 2.92
C MET A 180 32.22 -15.31 2.56
N MET A 181 32.20 -14.13 1.95
CA MET A 181 33.40 -13.35 1.62
C MET A 181 33.84 -12.41 2.76
N GLY A 182 33.12 -12.39 3.88
CA GLY A 182 33.42 -11.54 5.04
C GLY A 182 32.94 -10.09 4.93
N LEU A 183 32.24 -9.73 3.83
CA LEU A 183 31.76 -8.36 3.58
C LEU A 183 30.63 -7.92 4.52
N MET A 184 30.09 -8.84 5.33
CA MET A 184 28.99 -8.62 6.27
C MET A 184 29.34 -9.03 7.70
N ASP A 185 30.61 -9.30 8.00
CA ASP A 185 31.04 -9.67 9.36
C ASP A 185 30.84 -8.50 10.34
N GLY A 186 31.13 -7.28 9.88
CA GLY A 186 30.78 -6.02 10.52
C GLY A 186 29.66 -5.29 9.78
N ASN A 187 29.48 -3.99 10.08
CA ASN A 187 28.59 -3.15 9.30
C ASN A 187 29.28 -2.72 8.00
N PRO A 188 28.68 -2.99 6.83
CA PRO A 188 29.29 -2.64 5.56
C PRO A 188 29.43 -1.13 5.38
N GLU A 189 30.58 -0.70 4.87
CA GLU A 189 30.87 0.68 4.51
C GLU A 189 31.10 0.81 2.99
N ASP A 190 31.65 1.94 2.56
CA ASP A 190 31.90 2.23 1.15
C ASP A 190 32.81 1.18 0.48
N LEU A 191 33.81 0.67 1.21
CA LEU A 191 34.73 -0.35 0.71
C LEU A 191 33.98 -1.64 0.33
N GLU A 192 33.14 -2.17 1.23
CA GLU A 192 32.38 -3.39 0.98
C GLU A 192 31.42 -3.22 -0.20
N MET A 193 30.79 -2.04 -0.32
CA MET A 193 29.91 -1.73 -1.44
C MET A 193 30.67 -1.67 -2.77
N GLU A 194 31.86 -1.08 -2.80
CA GLU A 194 32.73 -1.04 -3.99
C GLU A 194 33.18 -2.43 -4.41
N ILE A 195 33.51 -3.30 -3.45
CA ILE A 195 33.88 -4.70 -3.72
C ILE A 195 32.70 -5.45 -4.38
N VAL A 196 31.46 -5.25 -3.91
CA VAL A 196 30.27 -5.83 -4.56
C VAL A 196 30.17 -5.37 -6.01
N VAL A 197 30.33 -4.07 -6.29
CA VAL A 197 30.31 -3.54 -7.67
C VAL A 197 31.39 -4.21 -8.53
N GLU A 198 32.62 -4.30 -8.03
CA GLU A 198 33.74 -4.89 -8.77
C GLU A 198 33.45 -6.35 -9.14
N ILE A 199 33.02 -7.15 -8.17
CA ILE A 199 32.69 -8.57 -8.37
C ILE A 199 31.55 -8.70 -9.38
N MET A 200 30.45 -7.98 -9.17
CA MET A 200 29.28 -8.09 -10.04
C MET A 200 29.57 -7.64 -11.47
N LYS A 201 30.46 -6.66 -11.67
CA LYS A 201 30.92 -6.25 -13.00
C LYS A 201 31.85 -7.28 -13.65
N ALA A 202 32.71 -7.92 -12.87
CA ALA A 202 33.65 -8.93 -13.35
C ALA A 202 32.97 -10.26 -13.75
N LEU A 203 31.83 -10.59 -13.15
CA LEU A 203 31.03 -11.75 -13.54
C LEU A 203 30.50 -11.62 -14.98
N LYS A 204 30.48 -12.73 -15.72
CA LYS A 204 29.84 -12.79 -17.04
C LYS A 204 28.33 -12.51 -16.91
N ASP A 205 27.73 -11.85 -17.90
CA ASP A 205 26.29 -11.53 -17.90
C ASP A 205 25.38 -12.76 -17.93
N THR A 206 25.92 -13.92 -18.32
CA THR A 206 25.21 -15.21 -18.28
C THR A 206 25.17 -15.86 -16.90
N VAL A 207 25.95 -15.35 -15.93
CA VAL A 207 25.89 -15.84 -14.54
C VAL A 207 24.53 -15.52 -13.97
N TYR A 208 23.82 -16.57 -13.55
CA TYR A 208 22.42 -16.48 -13.13
C TYR A 208 22.18 -15.40 -12.07
N LEU A 209 23.01 -15.36 -11.01
CA LEU A 209 22.89 -14.36 -9.96
C LEU A 209 22.95 -12.92 -10.50
N LYS A 210 23.96 -12.61 -11.32
CA LYS A 210 24.12 -11.29 -11.96
C LYS A 210 22.94 -10.98 -12.88
N LYS A 211 22.57 -11.93 -13.76
CA LYS A 211 21.48 -11.76 -14.73
C LYS A 211 20.16 -11.34 -14.07
N ILE A 212 19.86 -11.88 -12.88
CA ILE A 212 18.58 -11.65 -12.20
C ILE A 212 18.62 -10.45 -11.26
N THR A 213 19.74 -10.23 -10.55
CA THR A 213 19.79 -9.25 -9.45
C THR A 213 20.49 -7.95 -9.83
N TRP A 214 21.33 -7.93 -10.86
CA TRP A 214 22.20 -6.80 -11.19
C TRP A 214 21.73 -6.02 -12.41
N ASN A 215 21.91 -4.69 -12.35
CA ASN A 215 21.75 -3.78 -13.47
C ASN A 215 22.57 -2.49 -13.21
N SER A 216 22.61 -1.57 -14.17
CA SER A 216 23.43 -0.35 -14.08
C SER A 216 23.04 0.61 -12.95
N LYS A 217 21.85 0.47 -12.34
CA LYS A 217 21.39 1.35 -11.25
C LYS A 217 22.13 1.12 -9.92
N TYR A 218 22.91 0.05 -9.81
CA TYR A 218 23.76 -0.23 -8.65
C TYR A 218 25.14 0.42 -8.76
N GLU A 219 25.48 1.02 -9.89
CA GLU A 219 26.79 1.63 -10.10
C GLU A 219 26.82 3.11 -9.71
N GLY A 220 27.97 3.58 -9.22
CA GLY A 220 28.18 4.97 -8.81
C GLY A 220 27.57 5.33 -7.45
N GLU A 221 27.67 6.60 -7.07
CA GLU A 221 27.31 7.08 -5.72
C GLU A 221 25.83 6.81 -5.38
N HIS A 222 24.92 7.03 -6.34
CA HIS A 222 23.48 6.77 -6.18
C HIS A 222 23.14 5.27 -6.10
N GLY A 223 24.08 4.39 -6.43
CA GLY A 223 23.93 2.94 -6.36
C GLY A 223 24.23 2.37 -4.97
N LYS A 224 25.04 3.07 -4.15
CA LYS A 224 25.49 2.61 -2.83
C LYS A 224 24.34 2.23 -1.91
N GLU A 225 23.33 3.10 -1.77
CA GLU A 225 22.14 2.80 -0.95
C GLU A 225 21.44 1.50 -1.41
N LYS A 226 21.32 1.28 -2.72
CA LYS A 226 20.69 0.07 -3.25
C LYS A 226 21.54 -1.17 -3.03
N ILE A 227 22.87 -1.05 -3.09
CA ILE A 227 23.78 -2.14 -2.76
C ILE A 227 23.61 -2.51 -1.29
N LEU A 228 23.67 -1.50 -0.40
CA LEU A 228 23.51 -1.70 1.02
C LEU A 228 22.17 -2.40 1.33
N MET A 229 21.06 -1.92 0.78
CA MET A 229 19.71 -2.44 1.11
C MET A 229 19.31 -3.74 0.39
N ASN A 230 20.09 -4.22 -0.59
CA ASN A 230 19.77 -5.46 -1.32
C ASN A 230 20.84 -6.54 -1.19
N TYR A 231 22.12 -6.19 -1.20
CA TYR A 231 23.24 -7.13 -1.21
C TYR A 231 23.94 -7.26 0.14
N LEU A 232 23.93 -6.19 0.94
CA LEU A 232 24.68 -6.11 2.19
C LEU A 232 23.78 -5.76 3.39
N PHE A 233 22.47 -5.98 3.27
CA PHE A 233 21.53 -5.55 4.30
C PHE A 233 21.58 -6.49 5.50
N GLN A 234 21.97 -5.96 6.65
CA GLN A 234 22.02 -6.72 7.91
C GLN A 234 20.61 -7.11 8.39
N GLY A 235 20.43 -8.40 8.68
CA GLY A 235 19.18 -8.93 9.24
C GLY A 235 18.04 -9.12 8.25
N ASP A 236 18.26 -8.91 6.94
CA ASP A 236 17.24 -9.13 5.90
C ASP A 236 16.79 -10.60 5.86
N LYS A 237 15.47 -10.81 5.77
CA LYS A 237 14.83 -12.14 5.76
C LYS A 237 13.62 -12.15 4.85
N GLY A 238 13.39 -13.28 4.23
CA GLY A 238 12.20 -13.53 3.44
C GLY A 238 11.17 -14.35 4.20
N TYR A 239 9.90 -14.04 3.97
CA TYR A 239 8.74 -14.74 4.49
C TYR A 239 7.84 -15.17 3.33
N THR A 240 7.08 -16.24 3.54
CA THR A 240 5.99 -16.70 2.67
C THR A 240 4.65 -16.15 3.16
N ILE A 241 3.60 -16.25 2.34
CA ILE A 241 2.23 -15.97 2.78
C ILE A 241 1.85 -16.83 3.99
N ALA A 242 2.23 -18.12 4.01
CA ALA A 242 1.93 -19.00 5.15
C ALA A 242 2.53 -18.48 6.46
N GLU A 243 3.81 -18.10 6.46
CA GLU A 243 4.50 -17.55 7.64
C GLU A 243 3.91 -16.20 8.07
N MET A 244 3.47 -15.37 7.12
CA MET A 244 2.74 -14.13 7.41
C MET A 244 1.44 -14.40 8.18
N PHE A 245 0.63 -15.35 7.73
CA PHE A 245 -0.61 -15.73 8.40
C PHE A 245 -0.37 -16.41 9.76
N ASP A 246 0.71 -17.15 9.93
CA ASP A 246 1.15 -17.65 11.25
C ASP A 246 1.47 -16.50 12.22
N GLY A 247 2.05 -15.41 11.72
CA GLY A 247 2.24 -14.16 12.46
C GLY A 247 0.91 -13.58 12.97
N PHE A 248 -0.11 -13.53 12.11
CA PHE A 248 -1.45 -13.06 12.50
C PHE A 248 -2.09 -13.95 13.57
N ARG A 249 -2.04 -15.27 13.39
CA ARG A 249 -2.53 -16.23 14.39
C ARG A 249 -1.84 -16.04 15.75
N THR A 250 -0.52 -15.86 15.75
CA THR A 250 0.29 -15.65 16.97
C THR A 250 -0.06 -14.35 17.69
N ALA A 251 -0.34 -13.29 16.94
CA ALA A 251 -0.75 -11.99 17.48
C ALA A 251 -2.25 -11.89 17.79
N ASP A 252 -3.05 -12.89 17.40
CA ASP A 252 -4.51 -12.88 17.42
C ASP A 252 -5.07 -11.68 16.61
N LEU A 253 -4.53 -11.45 15.40
CA LEU A 253 -4.99 -10.42 14.47
C LEU A 253 -5.80 -11.06 13.34
N GLU A 254 -6.81 -10.35 12.87
CA GLU A 254 -7.50 -10.69 11.62
C GLU A 254 -6.75 -10.08 10.43
N PHE A 255 -6.63 -10.84 9.34
CA PHE A 255 -6.22 -10.32 8.05
C PHE A 255 -7.38 -9.53 7.45
N ILE A 256 -7.12 -8.29 6.99
CA ILE A 256 -8.13 -7.45 6.34
C ILE A 256 -8.04 -7.63 4.83
N SER A 257 -6.90 -7.27 4.24
CA SER A 257 -6.65 -7.42 2.80
C SER A 257 -5.16 -7.20 2.47
N MET A 258 -4.75 -7.58 1.27
CA MET A 258 -3.51 -7.09 0.67
C MET A 258 -3.73 -5.65 0.21
N VAL A 259 -2.72 -4.78 0.37
CA VAL A 259 -2.87 -3.33 0.09
C VAL A 259 -3.32 -3.05 -1.35
N ASN A 260 -2.76 -3.77 -2.33
CA ASN A 260 -3.13 -3.70 -3.74
C ASN A 260 -3.88 -4.96 -4.16
N GLN A 261 -5.04 -5.24 -3.56
CA GLN A 261 -5.78 -6.50 -3.73
C GLN A 261 -5.95 -6.98 -5.18
N GLY A 262 -6.12 -6.07 -6.15
CA GLY A 262 -6.24 -6.41 -7.57
C GLY A 262 -4.98 -7.05 -8.16
N GLU A 263 -3.82 -6.87 -7.55
CA GLU A 263 -2.57 -7.53 -7.95
C GLU A 263 -2.37 -8.92 -7.32
N TRP A 264 -3.33 -9.40 -6.54
CA TRP A 264 -3.27 -10.68 -5.81
C TRP A 264 -4.39 -11.65 -6.21
N ASN A 265 -5.16 -11.33 -7.25
CA ASN A 265 -6.25 -12.17 -7.72
C ASN A 265 -5.72 -13.39 -8.49
N LEU A 266 -5.98 -14.59 -7.96
CA LEU A 266 -5.58 -15.85 -8.56
C LEU A 266 -6.23 -16.11 -9.93
N ILE A 267 -7.48 -15.67 -10.11
CA ILE A 267 -8.25 -15.89 -11.34
C ILE A 267 -7.61 -15.13 -12.51
N ASP A 268 -7.04 -13.96 -12.25
CA ASP A 268 -6.41 -13.11 -13.28
C ASP A 268 -5.11 -13.69 -13.84
N LEU A 269 -4.57 -14.77 -13.25
CA LEU A 269 -3.44 -15.50 -13.79
C LEU A 269 -3.83 -16.37 -15.00
N PHE A 270 -5.12 -16.66 -15.20
CA PHE A 270 -5.61 -17.53 -16.26
C PHE A 270 -5.98 -16.73 -17.51
N LYS A 271 -5.79 -17.34 -18.69
CA LYS A 271 -6.07 -16.69 -19.99
C LYS A 271 -7.55 -16.34 -20.16
N GLU A 272 -8.43 -17.17 -19.62
CA GLU A 272 -9.88 -17.01 -19.68
C GLU A 272 -10.42 -17.09 -18.24
N PRO A 273 -10.52 -15.95 -17.53
CA PRO A 273 -11.01 -15.87 -16.15
C PRO A 273 -12.35 -16.57 -15.92
N ASP A 274 -13.25 -16.50 -16.90
CA ASP A 274 -14.59 -17.11 -16.86
C ASP A 274 -14.61 -18.61 -17.21
N ASN A 275 -13.47 -19.18 -17.61
CA ASN A 275 -13.35 -20.56 -18.08
C ASN A 275 -12.15 -21.26 -17.43
N LEU A 276 -12.15 -21.31 -16.10
CA LEU A 276 -11.10 -21.94 -15.31
C LEU A 276 -11.05 -23.46 -15.51
N PRO A 277 -9.87 -24.10 -15.36
CA PRO A 277 -9.77 -25.55 -15.30
C PRO A 277 -10.71 -26.12 -14.23
N ALA A 278 -11.46 -27.18 -14.57
CA ALA A 278 -12.53 -27.71 -13.73
C ALA A 278 -12.13 -27.95 -12.26
N PHE A 279 -10.91 -28.44 -12.02
CA PHE A 279 -10.41 -28.64 -10.65
C PHE A 279 -10.34 -27.32 -9.87
N ILE A 280 -9.77 -26.27 -10.47
CA ILE A 280 -9.65 -24.95 -9.85
C ILE A 280 -11.05 -24.33 -9.66
N ALA A 281 -11.91 -24.39 -10.68
CA ALA A 281 -13.27 -23.86 -10.61
C ALA A 281 -14.09 -24.49 -9.47
N MET A 282 -13.88 -25.78 -9.20
CA MET A 282 -14.54 -26.50 -8.11
C MET A 282 -13.91 -26.25 -6.74
N SER A 283 -12.59 -26.05 -6.66
CA SER A 283 -11.89 -25.90 -5.37
C SER A 283 -11.86 -24.47 -4.86
N LEU A 284 -11.86 -23.48 -5.76
CA LEU A 284 -11.66 -22.07 -5.41
C LEU A 284 -12.75 -21.52 -4.47
N PRO A 285 -14.06 -21.80 -4.67
CA PRO A 285 -15.10 -21.30 -3.76
C PRO A 285 -14.98 -21.82 -2.32
N GLU A 286 -14.35 -22.98 -2.12
CA GLU A 286 -14.14 -23.61 -0.81
C GLU A 286 -12.78 -23.25 -0.19
N SER A 287 -11.89 -22.59 -0.96
CA SER A 287 -10.54 -22.25 -0.52
C SER A 287 -10.54 -20.98 0.33
N THR A 288 -9.82 -21.01 1.44
CA THR A 288 -9.59 -19.84 2.28
C THR A 288 -8.77 -18.77 1.55
N VAL A 289 -8.88 -17.51 1.99
CA VAL A 289 -8.09 -16.40 1.42
C VAL A 289 -6.58 -16.69 1.53
N GLU A 290 -6.13 -17.28 2.63
CA GLU A 290 -4.73 -17.70 2.82
C GLU A 290 -4.29 -18.69 1.74
N GLU A 291 -5.08 -19.74 1.47
CA GLU A 291 -4.77 -20.74 0.43
C GLU A 291 -4.73 -20.12 -0.97
N GLN A 292 -5.66 -19.22 -1.28
CA GLN A 292 -5.69 -18.52 -2.57
C GLN A 292 -4.46 -17.64 -2.77
N LEU A 293 -4.05 -16.89 -1.74
CA LEU A 293 -2.84 -16.07 -1.76
C LEU A 293 -1.57 -16.91 -1.84
N GLN A 294 -1.50 -18.05 -1.16
CA GLN A 294 -0.38 -18.99 -1.27
C GLN A 294 -0.27 -19.58 -2.68
N LEU A 295 -1.39 -19.98 -3.28
CA LEU A 295 -1.41 -20.46 -4.67
C LEU A 295 -0.94 -19.37 -5.64
N PHE A 296 -1.41 -18.13 -5.46
CA PHE A 296 -0.96 -16.98 -6.24
C PHE A 296 0.56 -16.79 -6.09
N GLU A 297 1.07 -16.73 -4.86
CA GLU A 297 2.49 -16.53 -4.57
C GLU A 297 3.36 -17.61 -5.23
N LEU A 298 2.93 -18.88 -5.16
CA LEU A 298 3.67 -20.00 -5.75
C LEU A 298 3.65 -20.00 -7.29
N MET A 299 2.55 -19.59 -7.91
CA MET A 299 2.40 -19.55 -9.37
C MET A 299 2.99 -18.29 -9.99
N HIS A 300 2.97 -17.17 -9.27
CA HIS A 300 3.32 -15.84 -9.78
C HIS A 300 4.03 -14.97 -8.72
N PRO A 301 5.24 -15.33 -8.27
CA PRO A 301 5.97 -14.60 -7.23
C PRO A 301 6.59 -13.30 -7.78
N VAL A 302 5.75 -12.30 -8.07
CA VAL A 302 6.17 -11.02 -8.67
C VAL A 302 6.33 -9.90 -7.65
N HIS A 303 5.81 -10.09 -6.44
CA HIS A 303 5.79 -9.07 -5.40
C HIS A 303 7.03 -9.15 -4.52
N ARG A 304 7.82 -8.06 -4.48
CA ARG A 304 8.97 -7.95 -3.55
C ARG A 304 8.50 -7.95 -2.09
N LEU A 305 7.37 -7.30 -1.84
CA LEU A 305 6.77 -7.15 -0.52
C LEU A 305 5.44 -7.91 -0.46
N LEU A 306 5.22 -8.61 0.65
CA LEU A 306 3.91 -9.05 1.09
C LEU A 306 3.33 -7.90 1.92
N ASP A 307 2.56 -7.00 1.28
CA ASP A 307 2.04 -5.77 1.90
C ASP A 307 0.56 -5.92 2.24
N PHE A 308 0.21 -5.74 3.51
CA PHE A 308 -1.08 -6.14 4.06
C PHE A 308 -1.64 -5.14 5.08
N TRP A 309 -2.95 -5.22 5.26
CA TRP A 309 -3.67 -4.66 6.39
C TRP A 309 -4.16 -5.77 7.32
N CYS A 310 -4.06 -5.53 8.63
CA CYS A 310 -4.61 -6.40 9.67
C CYS A 310 -5.19 -5.58 10.83
N GLY A 311 -6.01 -6.20 11.67
CA GLY A 311 -6.68 -5.52 12.77
C GLY A 311 -7.14 -6.46 13.89
N HIS A 312 -7.82 -5.92 14.90
CA HIS A 312 -8.43 -6.76 15.95
C HIS A 312 -9.56 -7.62 15.38
N PRO A 313 -9.66 -8.91 15.75
CA PRO A 313 -10.72 -9.78 15.28
C PRO A 313 -12.10 -9.30 15.75
N ASN A 314 -13.12 -9.53 14.94
CA ASN A 314 -14.54 -9.24 15.26
C ASN A 314 -14.84 -7.76 15.55
N GLN A 315 -14.03 -6.84 15.03
CA GLN A 315 -14.29 -5.40 15.10
C GLN A 315 -14.78 -4.83 13.76
N ALA A 316 -14.65 -5.58 12.67
CA ALA A 316 -15.18 -5.18 11.37
C ALA A 316 -16.71 -5.12 11.39
N GLN A 317 -17.26 -4.10 10.74
CA GLN A 317 -18.69 -4.07 10.45
C GLN A 317 -18.99 -5.06 9.32
N SER A 318 -19.96 -5.97 9.52
CA SER A 318 -20.42 -6.84 8.43
C SER A 318 -21.11 -5.99 7.36
N PHE A 319 -20.73 -6.23 6.10
CA PHE A 319 -21.33 -5.62 4.94
C PHE A 319 -21.51 -6.64 3.81
N VAL A 320 -22.39 -6.33 2.87
CA VAL A 320 -22.62 -7.13 1.67
C VAL A 320 -21.69 -6.59 0.57
N PRO A 321 -20.92 -7.43 -0.15
CA PRO A 321 -20.10 -6.99 -1.27
C PRO A 321 -20.90 -6.22 -2.31
N VAL A 322 -20.27 -5.24 -2.98
CA VAL A 322 -20.93 -4.36 -3.94
C VAL A 322 -21.57 -5.15 -5.10
N GLU A 323 -20.94 -6.25 -5.50
CA GLU A 323 -21.40 -7.13 -6.58
C GLU A 323 -22.74 -7.84 -6.25
N GLU A 324 -23.08 -7.95 -4.96
CA GLU A 324 -24.29 -8.60 -4.48
C GLU A 324 -25.42 -7.62 -4.15
N TRP A 325 -25.20 -6.31 -4.32
CA TRP A 325 -26.21 -5.29 -4.00
C TRP A 325 -27.43 -5.34 -4.93
N THR A 326 -28.62 -5.20 -4.35
CA THR A 326 -29.87 -5.04 -5.11
C THR A 326 -30.08 -3.58 -5.53
N ASP A 327 -30.98 -3.35 -6.49
CA ASP A 327 -31.34 -1.99 -6.93
C ASP A 327 -31.83 -1.11 -5.76
N SER A 328 -32.58 -1.69 -4.81
CA SER A 328 -33.03 -0.95 -3.63
C SER A 328 -31.89 -0.49 -2.72
N VAL A 329 -30.77 -1.23 -2.67
CA VAL A 329 -29.57 -0.79 -1.97
C VAL A 329 -28.93 0.37 -2.74
N TRP A 330 -28.76 0.20 -4.05
CA TRP A 330 -28.16 1.22 -4.93
C TRP A 330 -28.89 2.56 -4.92
N GLU A 331 -30.21 2.57 -4.79
CA GLU A 331 -31.00 3.82 -4.64
C GLU A 331 -30.56 4.66 -3.42
N ASN A 332 -29.99 4.01 -2.40
CA ASN A 332 -29.56 4.62 -1.14
C ASN A 332 -28.01 4.66 -1.00
N VAL A 333 -27.29 4.50 -2.10
CA VAL A 333 -25.82 4.56 -2.09
C VAL A 333 -25.35 6.01 -2.19
N LYS A 334 -24.33 6.32 -1.40
CA LYS A 334 -23.50 7.52 -1.53
C LYS A 334 -22.18 7.15 -2.19
N VAL A 335 -21.86 7.86 -3.27
CA VAL A 335 -20.64 7.69 -4.05
C VAL A 335 -19.61 8.71 -3.57
N HIS A 336 -18.42 8.23 -3.24
CA HIS A 336 -17.29 9.03 -2.81
C HIS A 336 -16.15 8.86 -3.81
N LEU A 337 -15.60 9.96 -4.34
CA LEU A 337 -14.33 9.90 -5.04
C LEU A 337 -13.19 9.70 -4.05
N HIS A 338 -12.21 8.86 -4.37
CA HIS A 338 -11.04 8.64 -3.53
C HIS A 338 -10.37 9.98 -3.16
N PRO A 339 -9.98 10.21 -1.88
CA PRO A 339 -9.36 11.48 -1.46
C PRO A 339 -8.17 11.91 -2.32
N GLN A 340 -7.29 10.98 -2.69
CA GLN A 340 -6.12 11.28 -3.53
C GLN A 340 -6.44 11.64 -4.99
N LEU A 341 -7.68 11.48 -5.43
CA LEU A 341 -8.13 11.96 -6.75
C LEU A 341 -8.72 13.37 -6.69
N ARG A 342 -8.86 13.96 -5.50
CA ARG A 342 -9.44 15.30 -5.31
C ARG A 342 -8.36 16.39 -5.40
N THR A 343 -7.63 16.41 -6.52
CA THR A 343 -6.56 17.38 -6.77
C THR A 343 -7.01 18.47 -7.73
N PRO A 344 -6.39 19.68 -7.69
CA PRO A 344 -6.62 20.72 -8.68
C PRO A 344 -6.38 20.25 -10.13
N ASP A 345 -5.31 19.50 -10.37
CA ASP A 345 -4.95 18.99 -11.70
C ASP A 345 -6.02 18.05 -12.26
N ILE A 346 -6.53 17.13 -11.44
CA ILE A 346 -7.61 16.22 -11.84
C ILE A 346 -8.91 17.00 -12.10
N ARG A 347 -9.19 18.05 -11.32
CA ARG A 347 -10.33 18.94 -11.56
C ARG A 347 -10.23 19.62 -12.93
N GLU A 348 -9.07 20.22 -13.23
CA GLU A 348 -8.84 20.89 -14.51
C GLU A 348 -8.99 19.91 -15.68
N GLU A 349 -8.41 18.70 -15.56
CA GLU A 349 -8.54 17.68 -16.60
C GLU A 349 -9.98 17.19 -16.76
N LEU A 350 -10.72 16.95 -15.67
CA LEU A 350 -12.13 16.55 -15.75
C LEU A 350 -13.00 17.62 -16.42
N ILE A 351 -12.75 18.89 -16.11
CA ILE A 351 -13.42 20.01 -16.78
C ILE A 351 -13.08 20.01 -18.27
N ALA A 352 -11.79 19.92 -18.63
CA ALA A 352 -11.35 19.88 -20.02
C ALA A 352 -11.96 18.71 -20.79
N CYS A 353 -11.97 17.50 -20.20
CA CYS A 353 -12.61 16.30 -20.73
C CYS A 353 -14.08 16.55 -21.10
N VAL A 354 -14.83 17.18 -20.20
CA VAL A 354 -16.25 17.49 -20.40
C VAL A 354 -16.43 18.59 -21.46
N THR A 355 -15.66 19.67 -21.41
CA THR A 355 -15.81 20.81 -22.33
C THR A 355 -15.36 20.50 -23.76
N GLU A 356 -14.33 19.66 -23.90
CA GLU A 356 -13.73 19.29 -25.19
C GLU A 356 -14.32 17.98 -25.75
N ILE A 357 -15.18 17.29 -24.98
CA ILE A 357 -15.82 16.03 -25.37
C ILE A 357 -14.78 14.96 -25.72
N ARG A 358 -13.78 14.79 -24.85
CA ARG A 358 -12.75 13.75 -24.98
C ARG A 358 -12.85 12.72 -23.85
N PRO A 359 -12.30 11.51 -24.00
CA PRO A 359 -12.30 10.54 -22.91
C PRO A 359 -11.38 10.96 -21.76
N PHE A 360 -11.75 10.58 -20.53
CA PHE A 360 -10.95 10.76 -19.32
C PHE A 360 -10.26 9.45 -18.96
N ALA A 361 -8.94 9.40 -19.11
CA ALA A 361 -8.12 8.23 -18.81
C ALA A 361 -7.73 8.23 -17.33
N LEU A 362 -8.62 7.69 -16.50
CA LEU A 362 -8.47 7.70 -15.04
C LEU A 362 -7.22 6.95 -14.55
N ALA A 363 -6.82 5.92 -15.29
CA ALA A 363 -5.61 5.11 -15.02
C ALA A 363 -4.29 5.92 -15.07
N ASN A 364 -4.28 7.10 -15.69
CA ASN A 364 -3.09 7.96 -15.72
C ASN A 364 -2.81 8.63 -14.37
N TYR A 365 -3.81 8.68 -13.47
CA TYR A 365 -3.74 9.44 -12.21
C TYR A 365 -3.52 8.56 -11.00
N LEU A 366 -4.14 7.37 -10.94
CA LEU A 366 -3.81 6.35 -9.96
C LEU A 366 -3.50 5.03 -10.67
N PRO A 367 -2.22 4.68 -10.87
CA PRO A 367 -1.84 3.42 -11.50
C PRO A 367 -1.96 2.25 -10.50
N ILE A 368 -3.08 2.14 -9.79
CA ILE A 368 -3.37 1.01 -8.89
C ILE A 368 -3.56 -0.27 -9.73
N VAL A 369 -4.09 -0.11 -10.95
CA VAL A 369 -4.48 -1.20 -11.84
C VAL A 369 -3.85 -0.98 -13.21
N LYS A 370 -3.34 -2.04 -13.84
CA LYS A 370 -2.70 -1.99 -15.16
C LYS A 370 -3.69 -1.77 -16.31
N ASP A 371 -4.98 -1.96 -16.07
CA ASP A 371 -6.02 -1.79 -17.07
C ASP A 371 -6.34 -0.32 -17.32
N SER A 372 -6.36 0.07 -18.59
CA SER A 372 -6.78 1.40 -19.00
C SER A 372 -8.29 1.55 -18.82
N ILE A 373 -8.71 2.20 -17.75
CA ILE A 373 -10.09 2.65 -17.59
C ILE A 373 -10.20 4.03 -18.21
N SER A 374 -11.00 4.11 -19.27
CA SER A 374 -11.40 5.36 -19.87
C SER A 374 -12.87 5.60 -19.59
N ILE A 375 -13.18 6.77 -19.03
CA ILE A 375 -14.54 7.24 -18.80
C ILE A 375 -14.88 8.19 -19.96
N ASP A 376 -16.03 8.01 -20.62
CA ASP A 376 -16.43 8.94 -21.66
C ASP A 376 -16.92 10.28 -21.06
N SER A 377 -16.89 11.34 -21.87
CA SER A 377 -17.21 12.70 -21.41
C SER A 377 -18.62 12.85 -20.83
N SER A 378 -19.58 11.98 -21.19
CA SER A 378 -20.92 12.02 -20.62
C SER A 378 -21.01 11.47 -19.21
N MET A 379 -20.10 10.56 -18.86
CA MET A 379 -19.97 10.02 -17.51
C MET A 379 -19.06 10.89 -16.65
N ALA A 380 -18.02 11.49 -17.23
CA ALA A 380 -17.10 12.38 -16.52
C ALA A 380 -17.84 13.56 -15.83
N PHE A 381 -18.99 13.97 -16.36
CA PHE A 381 -19.84 15.00 -15.75
C PHE A 381 -20.36 14.63 -14.34
N CYS A 382 -20.53 13.33 -14.07
CA CYS A 382 -20.91 12.82 -12.77
C CYS A 382 -19.76 12.90 -11.74
N PHE A 383 -18.51 13.03 -12.18
CA PHE A 383 -17.32 13.09 -11.31
C PHE A 383 -17.05 14.48 -10.77
N ILE A 384 -17.40 15.53 -11.52
CA ILE A 384 -17.18 16.93 -11.12
C ILE A 384 -17.68 17.21 -9.69
N PRO A 385 -18.95 16.93 -9.33
CA PRO A 385 -19.42 17.19 -7.97
C PRO A 385 -18.75 16.30 -6.91
N LEU A 386 -18.26 15.11 -7.27
CA LEU A 386 -17.58 14.20 -6.36
C LEU A 386 -16.21 14.72 -5.89
N LEU A 387 -15.61 15.68 -6.61
CA LEU A 387 -14.37 16.36 -6.20
C LEU A 387 -14.59 17.24 -4.97
N ASP A 388 -15.81 17.75 -4.79
CA ASP A 388 -16.17 18.68 -3.72
C ASP A 388 -16.78 17.91 -2.54
N GLU A 389 -17.77 17.06 -2.80
CA GLU A 389 -18.46 16.30 -1.77
C GLU A 389 -19.07 15.01 -2.33
N PRO A 390 -19.30 13.99 -1.49
CA PRO A 390 -19.87 12.75 -1.97
C PRO A 390 -21.36 12.90 -2.31
N GLN A 391 -21.79 12.24 -3.40
CA GLN A 391 -23.12 12.42 -4.00
C GLN A 391 -23.98 11.16 -3.84
N SER A 392 -25.29 11.30 -3.69
CA SER A 392 -26.18 10.14 -3.77
C SER A 392 -26.26 9.61 -5.20
N MET A 393 -26.45 8.31 -5.35
CA MET A 393 -26.64 7.65 -6.64
C MET A 393 -27.74 8.33 -7.47
N MET A 394 -28.89 8.62 -6.85
CA MET A 394 -30.01 9.28 -7.53
C MET A 394 -29.72 10.72 -7.94
N ALA A 395 -28.92 11.46 -7.16
CA ALA A 395 -28.48 12.80 -7.58
C ALA A 395 -27.59 12.75 -8.82
N LEU A 396 -26.74 11.73 -8.95
CA LEU A 396 -25.91 11.51 -10.13
C LEU A 396 -26.75 11.12 -11.36
N VAL A 397 -27.77 10.28 -11.18
CA VAL A 397 -28.73 9.93 -12.24
C VAL A 397 -29.46 11.17 -12.76
N GLU A 398 -30.00 12.00 -11.87
CA GLU A 398 -30.69 13.25 -12.27
C GLU A 398 -29.72 14.24 -12.93
N ARG A 399 -28.48 14.33 -12.44
CA ARG A 399 -27.45 15.16 -13.06
C ARG A 399 -27.12 14.70 -14.48
N TRP A 400 -26.97 13.40 -14.70
CA TRP A 400 -26.71 12.86 -16.03
C TRP A 400 -27.84 13.19 -17.01
N LYS A 401 -29.09 13.03 -16.56
CA LYS A 401 -30.29 13.34 -17.34
C LYS A 401 -30.39 14.82 -17.71
N GLN A 402 -29.94 15.75 -16.85
CA GLN A 402 -29.90 17.18 -17.18
C GLN A 402 -28.97 17.50 -18.34
N VAL A 403 -27.86 16.78 -18.46
CA VAL A 403 -26.88 16.96 -19.56
C VAL A 403 -27.33 16.24 -20.83
N ARG A 404 -27.95 15.07 -20.68
CA ARG A 404 -28.47 14.25 -21.78
C ARG A 404 -29.97 13.98 -21.59
N PRO A 405 -30.84 14.95 -21.90
CA PRO A 405 -32.29 14.80 -21.69
C PRO A 405 -32.97 13.89 -22.72
N LEU A 406 -32.34 13.65 -23.87
CA LEU A 406 -32.86 12.81 -24.95
C LEU A 406 -31.87 11.71 -25.31
N ASN A 407 -32.39 10.54 -25.68
CA ASN A 407 -31.60 9.46 -26.26
C ASN A 407 -31.06 9.91 -27.64
N PRO A 408 -29.74 9.79 -27.90
CA PRO A 408 -29.13 10.32 -29.13
C PRO A 408 -29.54 9.57 -30.41
N VAL A 409 -30.13 8.38 -30.29
CA VAL A 409 -30.58 7.56 -31.42
C VAL A 409 -32.08 7.74 -31.67
N THR A 410 -32.91 7.63 -30.63
CA THR A 410 -34.37 7.69 -30.79
C THR A 410 -34.95 9.10 -30.65
N LEU A 411 -34.19 10.03 -30.06
CA LEU A 411 -34.63 11.38 -29.66
C LEU A 411 -35.80 11.40 -28.66
N GLU A 412 -36.12 10.25 -28.05
CA GLU A 412 -37.09 10.15 -26.96
C GLU A 412 -36.46 10.59 -25.63
N PRO A 413 -37.26 10.99 -24.63
CA PRO A 413 -36.77 11.30 -23.29
C PRO A 413 -35.91 10.17 -22.72
N THR A 414 -34.79 10.54 -22.11
CA THR A 414 -33.89 9.59 -21.44
C THR A 414 -34.63 8.78 -20.38
N ASP A 415 -34.50 7.45 -20.47
CA ASP A 415 -35.00 6.51 -19.45
C ASP A 415 -34.10 6.52 -18.21
N VAL A 416 -34.69 6.92 -17.08
CA VAL A 416 -34.02 6.99 -15.78
C VAL A 416 -33.49 5.62 -15.35
N SER A 417 -34.24 4.55 -15.62
CA SER A 417 -33.84 3.18 -15.25
C SER A 417 -32.59 2.74 -16.00
N GLN A 418 -32.49 3.12 -17.29
CA GLN A 418 -31.31 2.83 -18.10
C GLN A 418 -30.08 3.61 -17.61
N VAL A 419 -30.24 4.87 -17.22
CA VAL A 419 -29.15 5.69 -16.67
C VAL A 419 -28.69 5.15 -15.33
N PHE A 420 -29.63 4.76 -14.46
CA PHE A 420 -29.33 4.14 -13.18
C PHE A 420 -28.49 2.89 -13.35
N TYR A 421 -28.92 1.94 -14.19
CA TYR A 421 -28.18 0.71 -14.47
C TYR A 421 -26.77 0.97 -15.01
N MET A 422 -26.65 1.90 -15.95
CA MET A 422 -25.38 2.29 -16.54
C MET A 422 -24.41 2.89 -15.51
N LEU A 423 -24.91 3.73 -14.60
CA LEU A 423 -24.10 4.27 -13.51
C LEU A 423 -23.75 3.21 -12.46
N GLN A 424 -24.62 2.23 -12.18
CA GLN A 424 -24.30 1.10 -11.30
C GLN A 424 -23.08 0.35 -11.85
N GLN A 425 -23.12 -0.05 -13.12
CA GLN A 425 -22.01 -0.76 -13.77
C GLN A 425 -20.70 0.04 -13.76
N LEU A 426 -20.78 1.36 -13.98
CA LEU A 426 -19.62 2.24 -13.92
C LEU A 426 -19.02 2.29 -12.51
N PHE A 427 -19.84 2.55 -11.49
CA PHE A 427 -19.35 2.73 -10.13
C PHE A 427 -18.93 1.43 -9.47
N SER A 428 -19.60 0.31 -9.72
CA SER A 428 -19.11 -1.03 -9.32
C SER A 428 -17.72 -1.28 -9.88
N ARG A 429 -17.51 -1.01 -11.18
CA ARG A 429 -16.21 -1.21 -11.81
C ARG A 429 -15.14 -0.28 -11.23
N LEU A 430 -15.47 0.97 -10.93
CA LEU A 430 -14.49 1.91 -10.38
C LEU A 430 -14.17 1.64 -8.92
N GLU A 431 -15.13 1.10 -8.17
CA GLU A 431 -14.96 0.68 -6.78
C GLU A 431 -14.01 -0.52 -6.68
N SER A 432 -14.19 -1.53 -7.54
CA SER A 432 -13.32 -2.72 -7.55
C SER A 432 -11.85 -2.39 -7.86
N PHE A 433 -11.62 -1.26 -8.53
CA PHE A 433 -10.29 -0.73 -8.82
C PHE A 433 -9.80 0.36 -7.86
N GLY A 434 -10.59 0.71 -6.83
CA GLY A 434 -10.19 1.64 -5.76
C GLY A 434 -10.31 3.14 -6.09
N TYR A 435 -10.94 3.52 -7.21
CA TYR A 435 -11.09 4.93 -7.58
C TYR A 435 -12.25 5.62 -6.86
N VAL A 436 -13.28 4.86 -6.50
CA VAL A 436 -14.42 5.35 -5.72
C VAL A 436 -14.66 4.45 -4.52
N MET A 437 -15.36 4.98 -3.53
CA MET A 437 -15.89 4.24 -2.39
C MET A 437 -17.40 4.38 -2.38
N LEU A 438 -18.10 3.27 -2.16
CA LEU A 438 -19.56 3.22 -2.16
C LEU A 438 -20.05 2.92 -0.75
N GLU A 439 -20.74 3.89 -0.16
CA GLU A 439 -21.24 3.79 1.21
C GLU A 439 -22.77 3.70 1.18
N THR A 440 -23.31 2.69 1.87
CA THR A 440 -24.76 2.58 2.07
C THR A 440 -25.19 3.56 3.17
N THR A 441 -26.27 4.33 2.90
CA THR A 441 -26.77 5.37 3.83
C THR A 441 -27.78 4.88 4.84
#